data_AF-A0A6B3EH22-F1
#
_entry.id   AF-A0A6B3EH22-F1
#
_cell.length_a   1.000
_cell.length_b   1.000
_cell.length_c   1.000
_cell.angle_alpha   90.00
_cell.angle_beta   90.00
_cell.angle_gamma   90.00
#
_symmetry.space_group_name_H-M   'P 1'
#
loop_
_entity.id
_entity.type
_entity.pdbx_description
1 polymer ?
#
loop_
_entity_poly.entity_id
_entity_poly.type
_entity_poly.pdbx_seq_one_letter_code
_entity_poly.pdbx_strand_id
1 'polypeptide(L)'
;DLDVVTEDGQEIGRITEISHLPSQDLFIVERPDGSEVMIPFVEEIVTEIDLHEQRAVINPPRGLLDPDEADVASERETPRTEADATS
;
A
#
# COMPACT_ATOMS: atom_id res chain seq x y z
N ASP A 1 0.48 -13.19 10.79
CA ASP A 1 0.90 -11.80 10.58
C ASP A 1 2.31 -11.81 10.01
N LEU A 2 2.61 -10.89 9.08
CA LEU A 2 3.93 -10.76 8.43
C LEU A 2 4.53 -9.41 8.83
N ASP A 3 5.82 -9.37 9.13
CA ASP A 3 6.54 -8.12 9.35
C ASP A 3 6.84 -7.44 8.01
N VAL A 4 6.68 -6.13 7.94
CA VAL A 4 6.89 -5.32 6.74
C VAL A 4 8.15 -4.51 6.91
N VAL A 5 9.09 -4.68 5.99
CA VAL A 5 10.33 -3.94 5.97
C VAL A 5 10.64 -3.42 4.57
N THR A 6 11.43 -2.35 4.50
CA THR A 6 11.94 -1.87 3.21
C THR A 6 13.13 -2.68 2.71
N GLU A 7 13.50 -2.53 1.44
CA GLU A 7 14.73 -3.11 0.87
C GLU A 7 16.00 -2.69 1.62
N ASP A 8 16.01 -1.49 2.20
CA ASP A 8 17.11 -0.99 3.04
C ASP A 8 17.14 -1.61 4.45
N GLY A 9 16.18 -2.47 4.78
CA GLY A 9 16.06 -3.15 6.07
C GLY A 9 15.36 -2.33 7.15
N GLN A 10 14.77 -1.17 6.81
CA GLN A 10 13.98 -0.38 7.76
C GLN A 10 12.65 -1.08 8.04
N GLU A 11 12.38 -1.35 9.32
CA GLU A 11 11.09 -1.88 9.77
C GLU A 11 10.00 -0.79 9.66
N ILE A 12 8.88 -1.18 9.04
CA ILE A 12 7.70 -0.32 8.87
C ILE A 12 6.63 -0.69 9.89
N GLY A 13 6.39 -1.98 10.08
CA GLY A 13 5.33 -2.47 10.95
C GLY A 13 4.93 -3.90 10.64
N ARG A 14 3.68 -4.25 10.93
CA ARG A 14 3.15 -5.61 10.77
C ARG A 14 1.84 -5.60 10.00
N ILE A 15 1.69 -6.54 9.06
CA ILE A 15 0.42 -6.72 8.35
C ILE A 15 -0.64 -7.23 9.31
N THR A 16 -1.69 -6.44 9.52
CA THR A 16 -2.84 -6.78 10.36
C THR A 16 -3.99 -7.31 9.53
N GLU A 17 -4.19 -6.77 8.33
CA GLU A 17 -5.29 -7.14 7.43
C GLU A 17 -4.91 -6.96 5.95
N ILE A 18 -5.61 -7.69 5.07
CA ILE A 18 -5.62 -7.42 3.63
C ILE A 18 -7.00 -6.88 3.26
N SER A 19 -7.05 -5.68 2.70
CA SER A 19 -8.27 -5.05 2.20
C SER A 19 -8.42 -5.32 0.71
N HIS A 20 -9.52 -5.98 0.33
CA HIS A 20 -9.85 -6.29 -1.05
C HIS A 20 -10.78 -5.21 -1.62
N LEU A 21 -10.22 -4.24 -2.35
CA LEU A 21 -11.01 -3.23 -3.04
C LEU A 21 -11.35 -3.68 -4.47
N PRO A 22 -12.40 -3.13 -5.11
CA PRO A 22 -12.75 -3.49 -6.49
C PRO A 22 -11.63 -3.29 -7.51
N SER A 23 -10.70 -2.36 -7.22
CA SER A 23 -9.61 -1.97 -8.12
C SER A 23 -8.26 -2.61 -7.78
N GLN A 24 -7.99 -2.92 -6.51
CA GLN A 24 -6.70 -3.47 -6.06
C GLN A 24 -6.80 -4.01 -4.63
N ASP A 25 -5.82 -4.83 -4.25
CA ASP A 25 -5.62 -5.27 -2.88
C ASP A 25 -4.67 -4.32 -2.14
N LEU A 26 -4.95 -4.09 -0.85
CA LEU A 26 -4.12 -3.27 0.03
C LEU A 26 -3.73 -4.07 1.27
N PHE A 27 -2.47 -3.96 1.68
CA PHE A 27 -2.04 -4.37 3.01
C PHE A 27 -2.29 -3.24 4.01
N ILE A 28 -2.98 -3.58 5.09
CA ILE A 28 -3.10 -2.73 6.27
C ILE A 28 -1.94 -3.10 7.18
N VAL A 29 -1.05 -2.14 7.40
CA VAL A 29 0.17 -2.32 8.20
C VAL A 29 0.09 -1.44 9.44
N GLU A 30 0.06 -2.06 10.60
CA GLU A 30 0.14 -1.37 11.89
C GLU A 30 1.61 -1.04 12.18
N ARG A 31 1.89 0.24 12.42
CA ARG A 31 3.21 0.75 12.76
C ARG A 31 3.45 0.68 14.27
N PRO A 32 4.72 0.73 14.72
CA PRO A 32 5.06 0.70 16.15
C PRO A 32 4.46 1.84 16.99
N ASP A 33 4.13 2.98 16.37
CA ASP A 33 3.46 4.12 17.00
C ASP A 33 1.93 3.95 17.10
N GLY A 34 1.39 2.84 16.58
CA GLY A 34 -0.04 2.52 16.58
C GLY A 34 -0.83 3.16 15.45
N SER A 35 -0.17 3.86 14.52
CA SER A 35 -0.80 4.33 13.28
C SER A 35 -0.84 3.22 12.23
N GLU A 36 -1.76 3.32 11.29
CA GLU A 36 -1.89 2.36 10.20
C GLU A 36 -1.46 2.99 8.87
N VAL A 37 -0.80 2.22 8.02
CA VAL A 37 -0.50 2.59 6.63
C VAL A 37 -1.08 1.55 5.68
N MET A 38 -1.67 2.04 4.58
CA MET A 38 -2.21 1.20 3.51
C MET A 38 -1.21 1.11 2.38
N ILE A 39 -0.73 -0.10 2.09
CA ILE A 39 0.29 -0.34 1.07
C ILE A 39 -0.33 -1.16 -0.06
N PRO A 40 -0.33 -0.67 -1.32
CA PRO A 40 -0.85 -1.45 -2.43
C PRO A 40 -0.08 -2.75 -2.62
N PHE A 41 -0.80 -3.86 -2.74
CA PHE A 41 -0.22 -5.18 -2.95
C PHE A 41 -0.01 -5.43 -4.45
N VAL A 42 1.04 -4.81 -4.99
CA VAL A 42 1.46 -4.94 -6.40
C VAL A 42 2.95 -5.24 -6.48
N GLU A 43 3.38 -5.91 -7.55
CA GLU A 43 4.77 -6.33 -7.76
C GLU A 43 5.76 -5.16 -7.84
N GLU A 44 5.29 -3.95 -8.15
CA GLU A 44 6.12 -2.73 -8.16
C GLU A 44 6.49 -2.25 -6.75
N ILE A 45 5.69 -2.61 -5.74
CA ILE A 45 5.88 -2.17 -4.35
C ILE A 45 6.36 -3.32 -3.47
N VAL A 46 5.77 -4.51 -3.60
CA VAL A 46 6.11 -5.68 -2.78
C VAL A 46 7.10 -6.54 -3.56
N THR A 47 8.39 -6.39 -3.25
CA THR A 47 9.48 -7.00 -4.01
C THR A 47 9.75 -8.44 -3.59
N GLU A 48 9.46 -8.79 -2.33
CA GLU A 48 9.64 -10.16 -1.82
C GLU A 48 8.66 -10.50 -0.69
N ILE A 49 8.24 -11.77 -0.62
CA ILE A 49 7.51 -12.32 0.53
C ILE A 49 8.23 -13.59 0.99
N ASP A 50 8.83 -13.53 2.17
CA ASP A 50 9.42 -14.66 2.85
C ASP A 50 8.44 -15.23 3.89
N LEU A 51 7.84 -16.37 3.55
CA LEU A 51 6.92 -17.08 4.45
C LEU A 51 7.63 -17.87 5.55
N HIS A 52 8.92 -18.15 5.39
CA HIS A 52 9.71 -18.85 6.40
C HIS A 52 10.13 -17.89 7.52
N GLU A 53 10.58 -16.68 7.17
CA GLU A 53 10.89 -15.61 8.11
C GLU A 53 9.66 -14.78 8.54
N GLN A 54 8.50 -15.05 7.94
CA GLN A 54 7.25 -14.29 8.15
C GLN A 54 7.43 -12.79 7.89
N ARG A 55 8.05 -12.45 6.76
CA ARG A 55 8.42 -11.09 6.40
C ARG A 55 8.06 -10.75 4.96
N ALA A 56 7.63 -9.52 4.72
CA ALA A 56 7.44 -8.93 3.41
C ALA A 56 8.44 -7.78 3.21
N VAL A 57 9.13 -7.78 2.08
CA VAL A 57 10.06 -6.72 1.67
C VAL A 57 9.36 -5.82 0.66
N ILE A 58 9.44 -4.51 0.88
CA ILE A 58 8.81 -3.51 0.03
C ILE A 58 9.80 -2.46 -0.47
N ASN A 59 9.55 -1.92 -1.66
CA ASN A 59 10.20 -0.73 -2.20
C ASN A 59 9.13 0.31 -2.58
N PRO A 60 8.56 1.00 -1.60
CA PRO A 60 7.52 1.97 -1.86
C PRO A 60 8.10 3.25 -2.50
N PRO A 61 7.37 3.89 -3.42
CA PRO A 61 7.76 5.22 -3.90
C PRO A 61 7.81 6.23 -2.75
N ARG A 62 8.64 7.27 -2.94
CA ARG A 62 8.73 8.40 -2.01
C ARG A 62 7.34 8.95 -1.71
N GLY A 63 7.07 9.24 -0.44
CA GLY A 63 5.79 9.80 -0.01
C GLY A 63 4.67 8.81 0.26
N LEU A 64 4.83 7.52 -0.04
CA LEU A 64 3.85 6.51 0.34
C LEU A 64 3.85 6.26 1.85
N LEU A 65 5.04 6.29 2.47
CA LEU A 65 5.21 6.02 3.90
C LEU A 65 5.31 7.29 4.75
N ASP A 66 5.74 8.40 4.15
CA ASP A 66 5.98 9.65 4.86
C ASP A 66 4.81 10.63 4.69
N PRO A 67 4.13 11.04 5.77
CA PRO A 67 3.03 11.99 5.69
C PRO A 67 3.49 13.40 5.23
N ASP A 68 4.77 13.73 5.42
CA ASP A 68 5.38 15.00 5.01
C ASP A 68 5.95 14.99 3.56
N GLU A 69 6.09 13.82 2.93
CA GLU A 69 6.71 13.64 1.60
C GLU A 69 5.74 13.11 0.52
N ALA A 70 4.44 13.09 0.80
CA ALA A 70 3.40 12.50 -0.06
C ALA A 70 3.18 13.28 -1.38
N ASP A 71 3.95 12.95 -2.42
CA ASP A 71 3.61 13.26 -3.81
C ASP A 71 2.80 12.08 -4.40
N VAL A 72 1.48 12.14 -4.16
CA VAL A 72 0.38 11.43 -4.83
C VAL A 72 0.72 10.22 -5.72
N ALA A 73 0.82 9.02 -5.15
CA ALA A 73 0.66 7.76 -5.91
C ALA A 73 -0.82 7.43 -6.16
N SER A 74 -1.62 8.42 -6.56
CA SER A 74 -3.03 8.23 -6.91
C SER A 74 -3.37 8.99 -8.19
N GLU A 75 -2.92 8.44 -9.32
CA GLU A 75 -3.48 8.78 -10.62
C GLU A 75 -3.70 7.50 -11.43
N ARG A 76 -4.95 7.01 -11.42
CA ARG A 76 -5.67 6.58 -12.63
C ARG A 76 -7.18 6.48 -12.40
N GLU A 77 -7.81 7.62 -12.66
CA GLU A 77 -9.01 7.80 -13.48
C GLU A 77 -10.37 7.27 -12.97
N THR A 78 -11.15 8.17 -12.37
CA THR A 78 -12.61 8.12 -12.47
C THR A 78 -13.06 8.84 -13.74
N PRO A 79 -13.63 8.17 -14.75
CA PRO A 79 -14.54 8.84 -15.65
C PRO A 79 -15.96 8.59 -15.15
N ARG A 80 -16.49 9.50 -14.32
CA ARG A 80 -17.93 9.77 -14.35
C ARG A 80 -18.15 10.76 -15.49
N THR A 81 -18.59 10.25 -16.63
CA THR A 81 -19.40 11.07 -17.53
C THR A 81 -20.84 10.60 -17.43
N GLU A 82 -21.60 11.33 -16.60
CA GLU A 82 -23.05 11.37 -16.69
C GLU A 82 -23.39 11.94 -18.07
N ALA A 83 -23.87 11.09 -18.99
CA ALA A 83 -24.56 11.55 -20.19
C ALA A 83 -26.05 11.66 -19.87
N ASP A 84 -26.42 12.71 -19.14
CA ASP A 84 -27.75 13.30 -19.25
C ASP A 84 -27.80 14.07 -20.57
N ALA A 85 -28.53 13.53 -21.54
CA ALA A 85 -29.10 14.31 -22.63
C ALA A 85 -30.39 13.62 -23.07
N THR A 86 -31.46 13.96 -22.36
CA THR A 86 -32.82 13.99 -22.91
C THR A 86 -32.82 14.92 -24.13
N SER A 87 -33.16 14.41 -25.31
CA SER A 87 -34.27 14.94 -26.14
C SER A 87 -34.57 14.05 -27.34
#